data_AF-A0A9X8YRK0-F1
#
_entry.id   AF-A0A9X8YRK0-F1
#
_cell.length_a   1.000
_cell.length_b   1.000
_cell.length_c   1.000
_cell.angle_alpha   90.00
_cell.angle_beta   90.00
_cell.angle_gamma   90.00
#
_symmetry.space_group_name_H-M   'P 1'
#
loop_
_entity.id
_entity.type
_entity.pdbx_description
1 polymer ?
#
loop_
_entity_poly.entity_id
_entity_poly.type
_entity_poly.pdbx_seq_one_letter_code
_entity_poly.pdbx_strand_id
1 'polypeptide(L)'
;MRAKLNGLVAAGLFTCALSGHAAGLVAPDNDLRNDLAWLSDRGVINVSLSTWPLSQEEISSVIAQAKPVTNTEKNVIDRVQRRVDALKANIRVSGYASTDKPGTPQGFGQNEYADDRLTIGAGANGEFWDVRL
;
A
#
# COMPACT_ATOMS: atom_id res chain seq x y z
N MET A 1 -36.83 26.42 -33.94
CA MET A 1 -37.02 27.29 -32.77
C MET A 1 -35.98 26.92 -31.73
N ARG A 2 -35.20 27.89 -31.26
CA ARG A 2 -34.13 27.72 -30.27
C ARG A 2 -34.74 27.85 -28.87
N ALA A 3 -34.46 26.91 -27.99
CA ALA A 3 -34.60 27.13 -26.55
C ALA A 3 -33.27 26.74 -25.89
N LYS A 4 -32.46 27.76 -25.60
CA LYS A 4 -31.39 27.69 -24.61
C LYS A 4 -32.05 27.77 -23.24
N LEU A 5 -31.67 26.92 -22.30
CA LEU A 5 -31.82 27.25 -20.88
C LEU A 5 -30.59 26.80 -20.12
N ASN A 6 -29.88 27.79 -19.59
CA ASN A 6 -28.70 27.67 -18.77
C ASN A 6 -29.08 27.11 -17.40
N GLY A 7 -28.52 25.96 -17.03
CA GLY A 7 -28.54 25.44 -15.67
C GLY A 7 -27.16 25.58 -15.04
N LEU A 8 -26.89 26.76 -14.49
CA LEU A 8 -25.69 27.04 -13.71
C LEU A 8 -25.93 26.50 -12.29
N VAL A 9 -25.36 25.33 -11.96
CA VAL A 9 -25.26 24.89 -10.56
C VAL A 9 -23.79 24.91 -10.20
N ALA A 10 -23.43 25.92 -9.44
CA ALA A 10 -22.14 26.11 -8.82
C ALA A 10 -21.87 24.97 -7.82
N ALA A 11 -21.10 23.97 -8.22
CA ALA A 11 -20.45 23.04 -7.31
C ALA A 11 -19.04 23.56 -7.01
N GLY A 12 -18.97 24.67 -6.28
CA GLY A 12 -17.72 25.16 -5.70
C GLY A 12 -17.70 24.82 -4.22
N LEU A 13 -17.10 23.69 -3.84
CA LEU A 13 -16.66 23.46 -2.46
C LEU A 13 -15.61 22.35 -2.39
N PHE A 14 -14.50 22.70 -1.72
CA PHE A 14 -13.37 21.88 -1.31
C PHE A 14 -12.27 21.56 -2.34
N THR A 15 -11.60 22.60 -2.85
CA THR A 15 -10.17 22.52 -3.18
C THR A 15 -9.35 23.02 -2.00
N CYS A 16 -9.23 22.22 -0.94
CA CYS A 16 -8.04 22.32 -0.09
C CYS A 16 -6.92 21.65 -0.88
N ALA A 17 -6.18 22.45 -1.66
CA ALA A 17 -4.87 22.06 -2.14
C ALA A 17 -3.88 22.21 -0.98
N LEU A 18 -3.98 21.32 0.01
CA LEU A 18 -2.82 21.01 0.80
C LEU A 18 -2.11 19.89 -0.02
N SER A 19 -0.80 20.02 -0.19
CA SER A 19 0.00 19.08 -1.00
C SER A 19 0.71 18.10 -0.08
N GLY A 20 -0.04 17.49 0.84
CA GLY A 20 0.36 16.34 1.63
C GLY A 20 -0.22 15.08 1.01
N HIS A 21 0.59 14.04 0.82
CA HIS A 21 0.08 12.73 0.45
C HIS A 21 -0.09 11.91 1.74
N ALA A 22 -1.30 11.83 2.34
CA ALA A 22 -1.64 10.68 3.18
C ALA A 22 -1.98 9.52 2.26
N ALA A 23 -0.93 8.95 1.72
CA ALA A 23 -0.98 7.73 0.98
C ALA A 23 -1.51 6.57 1.85
N GLY A 24 -1.62 6.69 3.18
CA GLY A 24 -2.59 5.92 3.99
C GLY A 24 -2.02 4.62 4.55
N LEU A 25 -2.88 3.71 5.03
CA LEU A 25 -2.43 2.49 5.69
C LEU A 25 -2.03 1.43 4.67
N VAL A 26 -0.92 0.75 4.94
CA VAL A 26 -0.47 -0.43 4.22
C VAL A 26 -0.78 -1.64 5.10
N ALA A 27 -1.67 -2.49 4.58
CA ALA A 27 -2.07 -3.71 5.26
C ALA A 27 -0.87 -4.66 5.44
N PRO A 28 -0.92 -5.56 6.45
CA PRO A 28 0.05 -6.64 6.63
C PRO A 28 0.37 -7.36 5.31
N ASP A 29 1.61 -7.23 4.84
CA ASP A 29 2.09 -7.90 3.64
C ASP A 29 3.45 -8.53 3.93
N ASN A 30 3.55 -9.84 3.69
CA ASN A 30 4.73 -10.63 4.02
C ASN A 30 5.97 -10.18 3.23
N ASP A 31 5.81 -9.96 1.92
CA ASP A 31 6.93 -9.59 1.04
C ASP A 31 7.47 -8.22 1.41
N LEU A 32 6.58 -7.25 1.62
CA LEU A 32 6.95 -5.91 2.08
C LEU A 32 7.66 -5.96 3.44
N ARG A 33 7.12 -6.69 4.41
CA ARG A 33 7.72 -6.83 5.74
C ARG A 33 9.13 -7.44 5.65
N ASN A 34 9.30 -8.47 4.82
CA ASN A 34 10.57 -9.16 4.68
C ASN A 34 11.63 -8.27 4.00
N ASP A 35 11.26 -7.52 2.96
CA ASP A 35 12.18 -6.60 2.30
C ASP A 35 12.57 -5.43 3.22
N LEU A 36 11.62 -4.88 3.99
CA LEU A 36 11.93 -3.85 5.00
C LEU A 36 12.79 -4.40 6.14
N ALA A 37 12.53 -5.62 6.62
CA ALA A 37 13.35 -6.27 7.64
C ALA A 37 14.78 -6.48 7.14
N TRP A 38 14.94 -6.95 5.91
CA TRP A 38 16.24 -7.15 5.29
C TRP A 38 17.05 -5.85 5.19
N LEU A 39 16.38 -4.73 4.85
CA LEU A 39 17.03 -3.40 4.84
C LEU A 39 17.37 -2.91 6.25
N SER A 40 16.49 -3.15 7.21
CA SER A 40 16.67 -2.74 8.62
C SER A 40 17.82 -3.51 9.28
N ASP A 41 17.91 -4.83 9.08
CA ASP A 41 18.95 -5.70 9.65
C ASP A 41 20.35 -5.31 9.16
N ARG A 42 20.44 -4.72 7.97
CA ARG A 42 21.69 -4.23 7.37
C ARG A 42 22.00 -2.77 7.74
N GLY A 43 21.14 -2.13 8.53
CA GLY A 43 21.28 -0.73 8.93
C GLY A 43 21.08 0.26 7.78
N VAL A 44 20.46 -0.16 6.67
CA VAL A 44 20.17 0.73 5.53
C VAL A 44 19.02 1.68 5.88
N ILE A 45 18.07 1.18 6.68
CA ILE A 45 16.91 1.91 7.17
C ILE A 45 16.69 1.67 8.66
N ASN A 46 15.89 2.52 9.31
CA ASN A 46 15.43 2.30 10.68
C ASN A 46 13.91 2.48 10.75
N VAL A 47 13.17 1.40 10.96
CA VAL A 47 11.70 1.41 11.03
C VAL A 47 11.20 0.34 11.98
N SER A 48 10.13 0.64 12.73
CA SER A 48 9.50 -0.34 13.61
C SER A 48 8.60 -1.29 12.82
N LEU A 49 9.06 -2.52 12.59
CA LEU A 49 8.30 -3.56 11.87
C LEU A 49 7.37 -4.39 12.77
N SER A 50 7.30 -4.02 14.05
CA SER A 50 6.50 -4.70 15.08
C SER A 50 5.06 -4.20 15.12
N THR A 51 4.80 -3.00 14.60
CA THR A 51 3.49 -2.35 14.67
C THR A 51 2.90 -2.29 13.27
N TRP A 52 1.93 -3.17 12.99
CA TRP A 52 1.15 -3.16 11.76
C TRP A 52 -0.31 -2.79 12.08
N PRO A 53 -1.02 -2.10 11.16
CA PRO A 53 -0.60 -1.65 9.83
C PRO A 53 0.39 -0.46 9.86
N LEU A 54 1.28 -0.40 8.87
CA LEU A 54 2.25 0.70 8.70
C LEU A 54 1.67 1.79 7.79
N SER A 55 2.04 3.05 8.03
CA SER A 55 1.67 4.13 7.11
C SER A 55 2.64 4.20 5.92
N GLN A 56 2.11 4.56 4.75
CA GLN A 56 2.94 4.69 3.55
C GLN A 56 3.93 5.86 3.66
N GLU A 57 3.60 6.91 4.41
CA GLU A 57 4.49 8.04 4.64
C GLU A 57 5.68 7.63 5.50
N GLU A 58 5.46 6.76 6.49
CA GLU A 58 6.55 6.20 7.30
C GLU A 58 7.49 5.39 6.40
N ILE A 59 6.94 4.50 5.56
CA ILE A 59 7.75 3.71 4.63
C ILE A 59 8.52 4.64 3.67
N SER A 60 7.85 5.63 3.07
CA SER A 60 8.46 6.55 2.11
C SER A 60 9.53 7.43 2.76
N SER A 61 9.29 7.92 3.98
CA SER A 61 10.23 8.71 4.77
C SER A 61 11.49 7.92 5.11
N VAL A 62 11.30 6.68 5.57
CA VAL A 62 12.38 5.77 5.92
C VAL A 62 13.21 5.39 4.70
N ILE A 63 12.57 5.12 3.56
CA ILE A 63 13.25 4.83 2.29
C ILE A 63 13.97 6.06 1.75
N ALA A 64 13.42 7.27 1.92
CA ALA A 64 14.10 8.51 1.52
C ALA A 64 15.35 8.80 2.36
N GLN A 65 15.38 8.34 3.61
CA GLN A 65 16.54 8.43 4.50
C GLN A 65 17.55 7.28 4.29
N ALA A 66 17.20 6.28 3.47
CA ALA A 66 18.04 5.13 3.20
C ALA A 66 19.36 5.52 2.53
N LYS A 67 20.46 4.89 2.95
CA LYS A 67 21.79 5.08 2.35
C LYS A 67 22.29 3.78 1.75
N PRO A 68 21.77 3.37 0.56
CA PRO A 68 22.20 2.12 -0.06
C PRO A 68 23.64 2.25 -0.56
N VAL A 69 24.50 1.31 -0.16
CA VAL A 69 25.91 1.24 -0.57
C VAL A 69 26.11 0.20 -1.66
N THR A 70 25.25 -0.83 -1.73
CA THR A 70 25.31 -1.89 -2.74
C THR A 70 24.15 -1.84 -3.73
N ASN A 71 24.36 -2.44 -4.91
CA ASN A 71 23.29 -2.60 -5.91
C ASN A 71 22.15 -3.48 -5.40
N THR A 72 22.45 -4.46 -4.53
CA THR A 72 21.43 -5.32 -3.91
C THR A 72 20.48 -4.50 -3.05
N GLU A 73 21.00 -3.55 -2.25
CA GLU A 73 20.19 -2.68 -1.41
C GLU A 73 19.29 -1.76 -2.23
N LYS A 74 19.80 -1.21 -3.33
CA LYS A 74 18.98 -0.44 -4.28
C LYS A 74 17.86 -1.29 -4.87
N ASN A 75 18.16 -2.51 -5.30
CA ASN A 75 17.16 -3.43 -5.82
C ASN A 75 16.07 -3.79 -4.79
N VAL A 76 16.43 -3.90 -3.50
CA VAL A 76 15.45 -4.17 -2.44
C VAL A 76 14.58 -2.94 -2.20
N ILE A 77 15.16 -1.74 -2.17
CA ILE A 77 14.40 -0.48 -2.09
C ILE A 77 13.40 -0.38 -3.25
N ASP A 78 13.82 -0.68 -4.48
CA ASP A 78 12.94 -0.67 -5.65
C ASP A 78 11.84 -1.73 -5.58
N ARG A 79 12.07 -2.87 -4.90
CA ARG A 79 11.02 -3.86 -4.64
C ARG A 79 10.02 -3.36 -3.62
N VAL A 80 10.49 -2.74 -2.52
CA VAL A 80 9.63 -2.13 -1.51
C VAL A 80 8.70 -1.12 -2.17
N GLN A 81 9.25 -0.18 -2.95
CA GLN A 81 8.45 0.85 -3.61
C GLN A 81 7.40 0.25 -4.55
N ARG A 82 7.81 -0.68 -5.43
CA ARG A 82 6.88 -1.37 -6.33
C ARG A 82 5.81 -2.15 -5.58
N ARG A 83 6.16 -2.77 -4.45
CA ARG A 83 5.20 -3.53 -3.63
C ARG A 83 4.19 -2.61 -2.99
N VAL A 84 4.63 -1.48 -2.43
CA VAL A 84 3.73 -0.45 -1.88
C VAL A 84 2.80 0.07 -2.98
N ASP A 85 3.33 0.41 -4.15
CA ASP A 85 2.51 0.91 -5.27
C ASP A 85 1.47 -0.13 -5.72
N ALA A 86 1.86 -1.41 -5.85
CA ALA A 86 0.94 -2.50 -6.17
C ALA A 86 -0.11 -2.72 -5.08
N LEU A 87 0.30 -2.59 -3.81
CA LEU A 87 -0.60 -2.67 -2.66
C LEU A 87 -1.55 -1.48 -2.60
N LYS A 88 -1.26 -0.35 -3.24
CA LYS A 88 -2.06 0.88 -3.20
C LYS A 88 -2.69 1.24 -4.54
N ALA A 89 -2.61 0.34 -5.50
CA ALA A 89 -3.32 0.46 -6.76
C ALA A 89 -4.84 0.63 -6.52
N ASN A 90 -5.45 1.53 -7.31
CA ASN A 90 -6.88 1.83 -7.26
C ASN A 90 -7.75 0.63 -7.61
N ILE A 91 -7.22 -0.32 -8.38
CA ILE A 91 -7.91 -1.57 -8.71
C ILE A 91 -6.92 -2.70 -8.43
N ARG A 92 -7.34 -3.66 -7.62
CA ARG A 92 -6.54 -4.84 -7.29
C ARG A 92 -7.38 -6.09 -7.48
N VAL A 93 -6.76 -7.11 -8.07
CA VAL A 93 -7.33 -8.46 -8.11
C VAL A 93 -6.33 -9.38 -7.44
N SER A 94 -6.76 -10.17 -6.47
CA SER A 94 -5.95 -11.20 -5.82
C SER A 94 -6.72 -12.51 -5.78
N GLY A 95 -6.01 -13.60 -6.02
CA GLY A 95 -6.54 -14.95 -5.97
C GLY A 95 -5.66 -15.83 -5.10
N TYR A 96 -6.28 -16.75 -4.39
CA TYR A 96 -5.62 -17.81 -3.63
C TYR A 96 -6.35 -19.12 -3.94
N ALA A 97 -5.59 -20.19 -4.08
CA ALA A 97 -6.13 -21.54 -4.26
C ALA A 97 -5.18 -22.53 -3.57
N SER A 98 -5.74 -23.46 -2.83
CA SER A 98 -5.01 -24.47 -2.06
C SER A 98 -5.78 -25.78 -2.08
N THR A 99 -5.05 -26.90 -2.10
CA THR A 99 -5.65 -28.22 -2.05
C THR A 99 -6.21 -28.56 -0.66
N ASP A 100 -5.66 -27.98 0.40
CA ASP A 100 -6.12 -28.15 1.78
C ASP A 100 -5.62 -27.01 2.69
N LYS A 101 -6.16 -26.88 3.90
CA LYS A 101 -5.64 -25.96 4.91
C LYS A 101 -4.30 -26.46 5.46
N PRO A 102 -3.29 -25.58 5.57
CA PRO A 102 -2.03 -25.96 6.18
C PRO A 102 -2.23 -26.45 7.62
N GLY A 103 -1.65 -27.60 7.96
CA GLY A 103 -1.70 -28.15 9.33
C GLY A 103 -0.86 -27.39 10.36
N THR A 104 -0.01 -26.46 9.91
CA THR A 104 0.81 -25.59 10.77
C THR A 104 0.32 -24.15 10.71
N PRO A 105 0.41 -23.38 11.82
CA PRO A 105 0.13 -21.96 11.82
C PRO A 105 0.93 -21.22 10.73
N GLN A 106 0.26 -20.35 9.99
CA GLN A 106 0.86 -19.59 8.90
C GLN A 106 1.62 -18.36 9.40
N GLY A 107 2.58 -17.90 8.58
CA GLY A 107 3.37 -16.71 8.87
C GLY A 107 2.56 -15.41 8.79
N PHE A 108 3.24 -14.31 9.09
CA PHE A 108 2.66 -12.96 9.06
C PHE A 108 2.02 -12.65 7.70
N GLY A 109 0.75 -12.25 7.68
CA GLY A 109 0.03 -11.87 6.45
C GLY A 109 -0.25 -13.02 5.47
N GLN A 110 -0.01 -14.27 5.87
CA GLN A 110 -0.19 -15.46 5.01
C GLN A 110 -1.38 -16.33 5.42
N ASN A 111 -2.13 -15.93 6.45
CA ASN A 111 -3.28 -16.70 6.89
C ASN A 111 -4.49 -16.43 5.99
N GLU A 112 -4.91 -17.45 5.25
CA GLU A 112 -6.07 -17.39 4.36
C GLU A 112 -7.29 -18.03 5.04
N TYR A 113 -8.45 -17.38 4.91
CA TYR A 113 -9.69 -17.85 5.56
C TYR A 113 -10.38 -19.00 4.82
N ALA A 114 -10.08 -19.17 3.52
CA ALA A 114 -10.68 -20.16 2.64
C ALA A 114 -9.61 -20.83 1.78
N ASP A 115 -9.89 -22.05 1.32
CA ASP A 115 -8.96 -22.84 0.52
C ASP A 115 -8.83 -22.23 -0.89
N ASP A 116 -9.94 -21.72 -1.43
CA ASP A 116 -9.98 -20.91 -2.64
C ASP A 116 -10.61 -19.53 -2.34
N ARG A 117 -9.96 -18.46 -2.79
CA ARG A 117 -10.42 -17.08 -2.64
C ARG A 117 -10.15 -16.28 -3.91
N LEU A 118 -11.12 -15.48 -4.32
CA LEU A 118 -10.95 -14.42 -5.30
C LEU A 118 -11.39 -13.10 -4.66
N THR A 119 -10.53 -12.09 -4.68
CA THR A 119 -10.83 -10.75 -4.18
C THR A 119 -10.58 -9.74 -5.27
N ILE A 120 -11.59 -8.92 -5.50
CA ILE A 120 -11.51 -7.75 -6.37
C ILE A 120 -11.71 -6.57 -5.45
N GLY A 121 -10.72 -5.68 -5.40
CA GLY A 121 -10.75 -4.50 -4.57
C GLY A 121 -10.65 -3.23 -5.39
N ALA A 122 -11.37 -2.20 -4.94
CA ALA A 122 -11.28 -0.85 -5.45
C ALA A 122 -10.81 0.09 -4.33
N GLY A 123 -9.78 0.87 -4.63
CA GLY A 123 -9.17 1.82 -3.72
C GLY A 123 -9.18 3.23 -4.29
N ALA A 124 -9.30 4.21 -3.41
CA ALA A 124 -8.97 5.58 -3.70
C ALA A 124 -8.35 6.21 -2.45
N ASN A 125 -7.40 7.09 -2.64
CA ASN A 125 -6.74 7.80 -1.56
C ASN A 125 -6.56 9.28 -1.93
N GLY A 126 -6.54 10.12 -0.92
CA GLY A 126 -6.30 11.55 -1.01
C GLY A 126 -5.36 12.00 0.09
N GLU A 127 -5.29 13.30 0.31
CA GLU A 127 -4.34 13.88 1.27
C GLU A 127 -4.57 13.49 2.72
N PHE A 128 -5.80 13.17 3.11
CA PHE A 128 -6.16 12.90 4.51
C PHE A 128 -7.10 11.68 4.64
N TRP A 129 -7.29 10.94 3.56
CA TRP A 129 -8.21 9.81 3.52
C TRP A 129 -7.68 8.69 2.62
N ASP A 130 -7.97 7.46 2.99
CA ASP A 130 -7.65 6.24 2.24
C ASP A 130 -8.84 5.31 2.39
N VAL A 131 -9.49 4.96 1.28
CA VAL A 131 -10.67 4.09 1.24
C VAL A 131 -10.38 2.91 0.34
N ARG A 132 -10.65 1.71 0.84
CA ARG A 132 -10.49 0.45 0.10
C ARG A 132 -11.68 -0.44 0.36
N LEU A 133 -12.26 -0.95 -0.72
CA LEU A 133 -13.41 -1.85 -0.75
C LEU A 133 -13.00 -3.16 -1.42
#